data_AF-A0A4R1PYX7-F1
#
_entry.id   AF-A0A4R1PYX7-F1
#
_cell.length_a   1.000
_cell.length_b   1.000
_cell.length_c   1.000
_cell.angle_alpha   90.00
_cell.angle_beta   90.00
_cell.angle_gamma   90.00
#
_symmetry.space_group_name_H-M   'P 1'
#
loop_
_entity.id
_entity.type
_entity.pdbx_description
1 polymer ?
#
loop_
_entity_poly.entity_id
_entity_poly.type
_entity_poly.pdbx_seq_one_letter_code
_entity_poly.pdbx_strand_id
1 'polypeptide(L)'
;MHKMASGKKAFSYLQIEQGVPYKKGTRIPLDGNTFMIGRSTTAFSVDISFGSFLISRKHCYVKYSNSEWIISDLGSKHGTRVNEESIAEQEEYVLKSGDKVILSSGIVIFSFVMPVEFDKTLDFDRTHSIKIEDELTFDPYVNIDLDRMKLLVDNQVISLSVKEWLFLETLYRRRGKVVSYEDIKRAVWPERYMVHNNFSVVGFEEVNMMSYRLRKKFGKYSKIIKTIRGHGCILDL
;
A
#
# COMPACT_ATOMS: atom_id res chain seq x y z
N MET A 1 -25.29 27.91 -4.34
CA MET A 1 -25.42 26.84 -5.35
C MET A 1 -24.37 25.77 -5.06
N HIS A 2 -24.79 24.49 -5.07
CA HIS A 2 -24.20 23.35 -4.37
C HIS A 2 -22.70 23.09 -4.64
N LYS A 3 -21.92 23.02 -3.55
CA LYS A 3 -20.69 22.22 -3.51
C LYS A 3 -21.12 20.75 -3.44
N MET A 4 -20.95 20.01 -4.54
CA MET A 4 -21.06 18.56 -4.51
C MET A 4 -19.95 18.01 -3.59
N ALA A 5 -20.37 17.16 -2.66
CA ALA A 5 -19.49 16.41 -1.79
C ALA A 5 -18.63 15.48 -2.66
N SER A 6 -17.32 15.77 -2.70
CA SER A 6 -16.30 14.85 -3.20
C SER A 6 -16.27 13.65 -2.25
N GLY A 7 -16.99 12.58 -2.62
CA GLY A 7 -16.97 11.30 -1.92
C GLY A 7 -15.52 10.81 -1.87
N LYS A 8 -15.03 10.54 -0.65
CA LYS A 8 -13.71 9.95 -0.43
C LYS A 8 -13.65 8.63 -1.20
N LYS A 9 -12.73 8.54 -2.14
CA LYS A 9 -12.49 7.33 -2.90
C LYS A 9 -11.89 6.27 -1.97
N ALA A 10 -12.62 5.19 -1.69
CA ALA A 10 -12.07 4.06 -0.94
C ALA A 10 -10.80 3.54 -1.64
N PHE A 11 -9.71 3.36 -0.88
CA PHE A 11 -8.38 2.98 -1.40
C PHE A 11 -8.38 1.57 -2.02
N SER A 12 -8.83 1.43 -3.26
CA SER A 12 -8.86 0.14 -3.96
C SER A 12 -7.50 -0.18 -4.58
N TYR A 13 -7.17 -1.45 -4.73
CA TYR A 13 -5.92 -1.88 -5.37
C TYR A 13 -6.09 -3.20 -6.13
N LEU A 14 -5.19 -3.46 -7.07
CA LEU A 14 -5.04 -4.77 -7.71
C LEU A 14 -3.96 -5.55 -6.98
N GLN A 15 -4.27 -6.75 -6.49
CA GLN A 15 -3.29 -7.68 -5.94
C GLN A 15 -2.87 -8.67 -7.04
N ILE A 16 -1.62 -8.59 -7.47
CA ILE A 16 -1.09 -9.46 -8.52
C ILE A 16 -0.91 -10.88 -7.97
N GLU A 17 -1.50 -11.86 -8.64
CA GLU A 17 -1.25 -13.28 -8.39
C GLU A 17 -0.22 -13.84 -9.38
N GLN A 18 -0.23 -13.33 -10.62
CA GLN A 18 0.66 -13.74 -11.71
C GLN A 18 0.82 -12.62 -12.76
N GLY A 19 2.01 -12.45 -13.31
CA GLY A 19 2.27 -11.55 -14.45
C GLY A 19 3.53 -10.68 -14.27
N VAL A 20 4.51 -10.84 -15.17
CA VAL A 20 5.76 -10.07 -15.19
C VAL A 20 5.49 -8.62 -15.60
N PRO A 21 6.10 -7.60 -14.94
CA PRO A 21 7.26 -7.68 -14.05
C PRO A 21 6.95 -7.85 -12.56
N TYR A 22 5.67 -7.89 -12.20
CA TYR A 22 5.26 -7.88 -10.81
C TYR A 22 5.41 -9.26 -10.17
N LYS A 23 5.83 -9.29 -8.91
CA LYS A 23 5.88 -10.53 -8.13
C LYS A 23 4.48 -10.85 -7.61
N LYS A 24 4.20 -12.13 -7.38
CA LYS A 24 2.98 -12.54 -6.67
C LYS A 24 2.89 -11.80 -5.32
N GLY A 25 1.73 -11.25 -5.03
CA GLY A 25 1.46 -10.43 -3.84
C GLY A 25 1.72 -8.93 -4.03
N THR A 26 2.30 -8.49 -5.16
CA THR A 26 2.42 -7.05 -5.46
C THR A 26 1.05 -6.39 -5.45
N ARG A 27 0.93 -5.25 -4.78
CA ARG A 27 -0.29 -4.45 -4.73
C ARG A 27 -0.10 -3.18 -5.53
N ILE A 28 -0.93 -2.97 -6.54
CA ILE A 28 -0.91 -1.79 -7.38
C ILE A 28 -2.09 -0.92 -6.97
N PRO A 29 -1.86 0.26 -6.34
CA PRO A 29 -2.94 1.13 -5.89
C PRO A 29 -3.71 1.71 -7.09
N LEU A 30 -5.02 1.84 -6.94
CA LEU A 30 -5.88 2.51 -7.91
C LEU A 30 -6.21 3.95 -7.43
N ASP A 31 -5.19 4.81 -7.43
CA ASP A 31 -5.21 6.20 -6.94
C ASP A 31 -5.79 7.25 -7.90
N GLY A 32 -5.97 6.92 -9.18
CA GLY A 32 -6.60 7.71 -10.24
C GLY A 32 -7.97 7.16 -10.65
N ASN A 33 -8.65 7.79 -11.62
CA ASN A 33 -10.02 7.40 -12.01
C ASN A 33 -10.09 6.35 -13.10
N THR A 34 -9.05 6.20 -13.92
CA THR A 34 -8.98 5.22 -14.99
C THR A 34 -7.56 4.70 -15.05
N PHE A 35 -7.42 3.38 -15.17
CA PHE A 35 -6.16 2.67 -15.29
C PHE A 35 -6.23 1.77 -16.50
N MET A 36 -5.44 2.08 -17.51
CA MET A 36 -5.27 1.22 -18.67
C MET A 36 -4.27 0.11 -18.34
N ILE A 37 -4.67 -1.12 -18.63
CA ILE A 37 -3.89 -2.32 -18.40
C ILE A 37 -3.54 -2.93 -19.75
N GLY A 38 -2.29 -3.33 -19.93
CA GLY A 38 -1.85 -3.92 -21.17
C GLY A 38 -0.35 -4.06 -21.26
N ARG A 39 0.18 -4.02 -22.48
CA ARG A 39 1.62 -4.14 -22.75
C ARG A 39 2.18 -2.85 -23.34
N SER A 40 3.04 -2.19 -22.58
CA SER A 40 3.80 -1.04 -23.09
C SER A 40 4.82 -1.45 -24.17
N THR A 41 5.14 -0.48 -25.01
CA THR A 41 6.17 -0.52 -26.06
C THR A 41 6.98 0.77 -26.00
N THR A 42 7.99 0.91 -26.85
CA THR A 42 8.77 2.15 -26.95
C THR A 42 7.93 3.36 -27.40
N ALA A 43 6.88 3.15 -28.20
CA ALA A 43 6.03 4.21 -28.75
C ALA A 43 4.71 4.44 -27.98
N PHE A 44 4.39 3.59 -27.00
CA PHE A 44 3.11 3.60 -26.32
C PHE A 44 3.22 3.00 -24.92
N SER A 45 2.69 3.69 -23.92
CA SER A 45 2.68 3.23 -22.53
C SER A 45 1.25 3.15 -21.97
N VAL A 46 1.07 2.27 -20.99
CA VAL A 46 -0.15 2.11 -20.19
C VAL A 46 0.18 2.29 -18.71
N ASP A 47 -0.84 2.53 -17.89
CA ASP A 47 -0.68 2.75 -16.44
C ASP A 47 -0.17 1.49 -15.73
N ILE A 48 -0.70 0.32 -16.09
CA ILE A 48 -0.30 -0.97 -15.53
C ILE A 48 0.17 -1.89 -16.66
N SER A 49 1.49 -1.95 -16.84
CA SER A 49 2.10 -2.69 -17.94
C SER A 49 2.56 -4.10 -17.54
N PHE A 50 2.25 -5.08 -18.38
CA PHE A 50 2.75 -6.45 -18.32
C PHE A 50 3.63 -6.77 -19.53
N GLY A 51 4.69 -7.57 -19.32
CA GLY A 51 5.74 -7.79 -20.32
C GLY A 51 5.44 -8.83 -21.40
N SER A 52 4.42 -9.68 -21.23
CA SER A 52 4.16 -10.80 -22.16
C SER A 52 3.52 -10.33 -23.47
N PHE A 53 4.05 -10.79 -24.61
CA PHE A 53 3.52 -10.48 -25.95
C PHE A 53 2.08 -10.96 -26.19
N LEU A 54 1.59 -11.90 -25.38
CA LEU A 54 0.20 -12.37 -25.40
C LEU A 54 -0.77 -11.31 -24.82
N ILE A 55 -0.26 -10.35 -24.05
CA ILE A 55 -1.05 -9.22 -23.58
C ILE A 55 -1.10 -8.14 -24.70
N SER A 56 -2.32 -7.82 -25.16
CA SER A 56 -2.58 -6.66 -26.01
C SER A 56 -2.02 -5.35 -25.43
N ARG A 57 -1.62 -4.42 -26.31
CA ARG A 57 -1.10 -3.10 -25.90
C ARG A 57 -2.10 -2.32 -25.05
N LYS A 58 -3.34 -2.25 -25.51
CA LYS A 58 -4.51 -1.82 -24.75
C LYS A 58 -5.36 -3.07 -24.53
N HIS A 59 -5.28 -3.67 -23.35
CA HIS A 59 -5.94 -4.95 -23.10
C HIS A 59 -7.30 -4.73 -22.49
N CYS A 60 -7.33 -4.04 -21.36
CA CYS A 60 -8.54 -3.66 -20.66
C CYS A 60 -8.28 -2.34 -19.93
N TYR A 61 -9.33 -1.75 -19.37
CA TYR A 61 -9.17 -0.69 -18.38
C TYR A 61 -9.95 -1.02 -17.12
N VAL A 62 -9.49 -0.48 -16.01
CA VAL A 62 -10.24 -0.41 -14.76
C VAL A 62 -10.58 1.06 -14.51
N LYS A 63 -11.85 1.38 -14.29
CA LYS A 63 -12.33 2.76 -14.15
C LYS A 63 -13.25 2.88 -12.96
N TYR A 64 -13.19 4.00 -12.27
CA TYR A 64 -14.15 4.37 -11.24
C TYR A 64 -15.20 5.28 -11.86
N SER A 65 -16.46 4.84 -11.89
CA SER A 65 -17.60 5.55 -12.47
C SER A 65 -18.86 5.25 -11.68
N ASN A 66 -19.75 6.22 -11.50
CA ASN A 66 -21.02 6.03 -10.78
C ASN A 66 -20.88 5.42 -9.37
N SER A 67 -19.79 5.76 -8.67
CA SER A 67 -19.43 5.21 -7.35
C SER A 67 -19.04 3.73 -7.33
N GLU A 68 -18.77 3.14 -8.49
CA GLU A 68 -18.38 1.75 -8.64
C GLU A 68 -17.06 1.64 -9.41
N TRP A 69 -16.30 0.58 -9.14
CA TRP A 69 -15.19 0.21 -9.99
C TRP A 69 -15.70 -0.75 -11.07
N ILE A 70 -15.36 -0.46 -12.31
CA ILE A 70 -15.68 -1.28 -13.47
C ILE A 70 -14.40 -1.73 -14.17
N ILE A 71 -14.49 -2.86 -14.86
CA ILE A 71 -13.49 -3.34 -15.81
C ILE A 71 -14.16 -3.56 -17.17
N SER A 72 -13.43 -3.26 -18.24
CA SER A 72 -13.89 -3.55 -19.60
C SER A 72 -12.72 -3.95 -20.50
N ASP A 73 -12.94 -4.97 -21.32
CA ASP A 73 -11.98 -5.40 -22.35
C ASP A 73 -11.99 -4.43 -23.54
N LEU A 74 -10.81 -4.06 -24.03
CA LEU A 74 -10.61 -3.08 -25.10
C LEU A 74 -10.37 -3.73 -26.47
N GLY A 75 -10.99 -4.88 -26.74
CA GLY A 75 -10.79 -5.64 -27.97
C GLY A 75 -9.49 -6.43 -27.93
N SER A 76 -9.21 -7.06 -26.80
CA SER A 76 -7.97 -7.81 -26.61
C SER A 76 -7.97 -9.10 -27.46
N LYS A 77 -6.78 -9.50 -27.95
CA LYS A 77 -6.66 -10.65 -28.85
C LYS A 77 -6.99 -11.98 -28.16
N HIS A 78 -6.73 -12.07 -26.87
CA HIS A 78 -6.80 -13.31 -26.09
C HIS A 78 -7.81 -13.24 -24.93
N GLY A 79 -8.61 -12.18 -24.89
CA GLY A 79 -9.72 -11.99 -23.97
C GLY A 79 -9.33 -11.64 -22.54
N THR A 80 -10.30 -11.05 -21.85
CA THR A 80 -10.34 -10.81 -20.41
C THR A 80 -11.43 -11.68 -19.79
N ARG A 81 -11.12 -12.31 -18.66
CA ARG A 81 -12.09 -13.05 -17.84
C ARG A 81 -12.14 -12.46 -16.44
N VAL A 82 -13.33 -12.39 -15.86
CA VAL A 82 -13.54 -12.08 -14.46
C VAL A 82 -14.15 -13.32 -13.79
N ASN A 83 -13.48 -13.82 -12.77
CA ASN A 83 -13.69 -15.12 -12.16
C ASN A 83 -13.64 -16.23 -13.22
N GLU A 84 -14.76 -16.89 -13.49
CA GLU A 84 -14.84 -17.96 -14.49
C GLU A 84 -15.39 -17.47 -15.84
N GLU A 85 -15.96 -16.27 -15.90
CA GLU A 85 -16.72 -15.77 -17.05
C GLU A 85 -15.88 -14.82 -17.93
N SER A 86 -16.04 -14.91 -19.24
CA SER A 86 -15.45 -13.98 -20.20
C SER A 86 -16.32 -12.74 -20.32
N ILE A 87 -15.71 -11.56 -20.26
CA ILE A 87 -16.40 -10.30 -20.57
C ILE A 87 -16.29 -10.01 -22.07
N ALA A 88 -17.37 -9.55 -22.70
CA ALA A 88 -17.31 -9.17 -24.11
C ALA A 88 -16.52 -7.86 -24.31
N GLU A 89 -16.06 -7.62 -25.54
CA GLU A 89 -15.42 -6.35 -25.90
C GLU A 89 -16.36 -5.18 -25.59
N GLN A 90 -15.82 -4.15 -24.91
CA GLN A 90 -16.54 -2.94 -24.48
C GLN A 90 -17.70 -3.15 -23.50
N GLU A 91 -17.93 -4.39 -23.03
CA GLU A 91 -18.85 -4.65 -21.94
C GLU A 91 -18.23 -4.16 -20.63
N GLU A 92 -19.00 -3.44 -19.82
CA GLU A 92 -18.58 -2.99 -18.50
C GLU A 92 -19.03 -4.00 -17.44
N TYR A 93 -18.06 -4.57 -16.73
CA TYR A 93 -18.31 -5.45 -15.58
C TYR A 93 -18.01 -4.69 -14.28
N VAL A 94 -18.97 -4.66 -13.35
CA VAL A 94 -18.79 -4.04 -12.03
C VAL A 94 -17.96 -4.95 -11.13
N LEU A 95 -16.76 -4.48 -10.78
CA LEU A 95 -15.81 -5.20 -9.92
C LEU A 95 -16.25 -5.18 -8.46
N LYS A 96 -16.28 -6.37 -7.85
CA LYS A 96 -16.48 -6.57 -6.40
C LYS A 96 -15.16 -6.94 -5.74
N SER A 97 -14.99 -6.54 -4.48
CA SER A 97 -13.80 -6.92 -3.72
C SER A 97 -13.64 -8.44 -3.69
N GLY A 98 -12.46 -8.93 -4.07
CA GLY A 98 -12.15 -10.35 -4.21
C GLY A 98 -12.24 -10.88 -5.65
N ASP A 99 -12.86 -10.15 -6.58
CA ASP A 99 -12.99 -10.61 -7.97
C ASP A 99 -11.62 -10.84 -8.60
N LYS A 100 -11.47 -12.01 -9.23
CA LYS A 100 -10.24 -12.43 -9.89
C LYS A 100 -10.30 -12.14 -11.38
N VAL A 101 -9.39 -11.33 -11.88
CA VAL A 101 -9.27 -11.04 -13.31
C VAL A 101 -8.14 -11.87 -13.90
N ILE A 102 -8.44 -12.53 -15.02
CA ILE A 102 -7.55 -13.42 -15.75
C ILE A 102 -7.43 -12.87 -17.18
N LEU A 103 -6.22 -12.48 -17.58
CA LEU A 103 -5.96 -12.02 -18.95
C LEU A 103 -5.23 -13.09 -19.75
N SER A 104 -5.60 -13.21 -21.03
CA SER A 104 -4.91 -14.07 -21.99
C SER A 104 -4.67 -15.49 -21.49
N SER A 105 -5.74 -16.15 -21.03
CA SER A 105 -5.68 -17.54 -20.52
C SER A 105 -4.72 -17.76 -19.34
N GLY A 106 -4.60 -16.78 -18.43
CA GLY A 106 -3.84 -16.93 -17.19
C GLY A 106 -2.41 -16.41 -17.24
N ILE A 107 -1.98 -15.81 -18.34
CA ILE A 107 -0.67 -15.15 -18.42
C ILE A 107 -0.53 -14.04 -17.39
N VAL A 108 -1.64 -13.33 -17.12
CA VAL A 108 -1.75 -12.36 -16.02
C VAL A 108 -2.98 -12.71 -15.20
N ILE A 109 -2.81 -12.73 -13.88
CA ILE A 109 -3.88 -12.94 -12.91
C ILE A 109 -3.72 -11.91 -11.80
N PHE A 110 -4.79 -11.18 -11.50
CA PHE A 110 -4.84 -10.27 -10.35
C PHE A 110 -6.23 -10.27 -9.74
N SER A 111 -6.30 -9.97 -8.45
CA SER A 111 -7.56 -9.84 -7.73
C SER A 111 -7.82 -8.37 -7.40
N PHE A 112 -9.02 -7.89 -7.67
CA PHE A 112 -9.44 -6.54 -7.28
C PHE A 112 -9.78 -6.54 -5.79
N VAL A 113 -9.25 -5.59 -5.04
CA VAL A 113 -9.50 -5.50 -3.60
C VAL A 113 -9.96 -4.10 -3.28
N MET A 114 -11.22 -3.99 -2.83
CA MET A 114 -11.65 -2.86 -2.03
C MET A 114 -11.41 -3.22 -0.56
N PRO A 115 -10.58 -2.48 0.16
CA PRO A 115 -10.58 -2.58 1.61
C PRO A 115 -11.98 -2.21 2.07
N VAL A 116 -12.61 -3.14 2.78
CA VAL A 116 -13.93 -2.94 3.35
C VAL A 116 -13.84 -1.67 4.20
N GLU A 117 -14.55 -0.60 3.82
CA GLU A 117 -14.98 0.37 4.82
C GLU A 117 -15.80 -0.45 5.80
N PHE A 118 -15.32 -0.63 7.03
CA PHE A 118 -16.04 -1.36 8.08
C PHE A 118 -17.40 -0.69 8.24
N ASP A 119 -18.39 -1.23 7.53
CA ASP A 119 -19.76 -0.82 7.69
C ASP A 119 -20.25 -1.44 8.99
N LYS A 120 -20.95 -0.58 9.72
CA LYS A 120 -21.61 -0.87 10.97
C LYS A 120 -22.67 -1.93 10.71
N THR A 121 -23.01 -2.71 11.73
CA THR A 121 -24.04 -3.78 11.73
C THR A 121 -23.60 -5.15 11.20
N LEU A 122 -22.77 -5.86 11.97
CA LEU A 122 -23.01 -7.28 12.17
C LEU A 122 -22.87 -7.58 13.66
N ASP A 123 -24.02 -7.89 14.24
CA ASP A 123 -24.21 -8.23 15.65
C ASP A 123 -23.35 -9.41 16.09
N PHE A 124 -22.97 -9.34 17.36
CA PHE A 124 -22.35 -10.39 18.14
C PHE A 124 -23.22 -11.67 18.19
N ASP A 125 -22.53 -12.79 18.41
CA ASP A 125 -23.02 -14.10 18.90
C ASP A 125 -23.61 -15.10 17.90
N ARG A 126 -22.78 -16.07 17.47
CA ARG A 126 -22.69 -17.38 18.17
C ARG A 126 -21.63 -18.30 17.53
N THR A 127 -20.69 -18.71 18.37
CA THR A 127 -19.89 -19.94 18.29
C THR A 127 -18.84 -20.01 17.17
N HIS A 128 -17.65 -19.49 17.47
CA HIS A 128 -16.45 -20.33 17.48
C HIS A 128 -15.50 -19.84 18.56
N SER A 129 -15.44 -20.62 19.63
CA SER A 129 -14.57 -20.45 20.78
C SER A 129 -13.12 -20.57 20.35
N ILE A 130 -12.36 -19.48 20.39
CA ILE A 130 -10.94 -19.54 20.75
C ILE A 130 -10.70 -18.39 21.74
N LYS A 131 -10.51 -18.78 23.01
CA LYS A 131 -9.94 -17.94 24.05
C LYS A 131 -8.52 -17.57 23.66
N ILE A 132 -8.24 -16.28 23.48
CA ILE A 132 -6.95 -15.71 23.84
C ILE A 132 -7.27 -14.42 24.59
N GLU A 133 -7.44 -14.57 25.90
CA GLU A 133 -7.20 -13.52 26.87
C GLU A 133 -5.69 -13.30 26.88
N ASP A 134 -5.22 -12.15 26.40
CA ASP A 134 -4.11 -11.47 27.04
C ASP A 134 -4.21 -9.97 26.74
N GLU A 135 -4.42 -9.23 27.81
CA GLU A 135 -4.43 -7.78 27.87
C GLU A 135 -3.08 -7.23 27.39
N LEU A 136 -3.08 -6.57 26.24
CA LEU A 136 -2.24 -5.42 26.06
C LEU A 136 -3.19 -4.30 25.69
N THR A 137 -3.27 -3.29 26.56
CA THR A 137 -3.97 -2.04 26.30
C THR A 137 -3.31 -1.37 25.11
N PHE A 138 -3.74 -1.76 23.91
CA PHE A 138 -3.35 -1.16 22.65
C PHE A 138 -4.05 0.19 22.60
N ASP A 139 -3.25 1.25 22.69
CA ASP A 139 -3.72 2.61 22.49
C ASP A 139 -4.55 2.63 21.18
N PRO A 140 -5.86 2.92 21.23
CA PRO A 140 -6.83 2.54 20.19
C PRO A 140 -6.66 3.30 18.87
N TYR A 141 -5.58 4.06 18.73
CA TYR A 141 -5.35 4.96 17.62
C TYR A 141 -3.98 4.85 16.95
N VAL A 142 -2.95 4.23 17.55
CA VAL A 142 -1.66 4.01 16.86
C VAL A 142 -1.11 2.64 17.23
N ASN A 143 -1.07 1.72 16.28
CA ASN A 143 -0.58 0.36 16.48
C ASN A 143 0.56 0.06 15.50
N ILE A 144 1.63 -0.55 15.99
CA ILE A 144 2.80 -0.92 15.19
C ILE A 144 3.00 -2.42 15.33
N ASP A 145 2.72 -3.14 14.26
CA ASP A 145 2.93 -4.58 14.14
C ASP A 145 4.29 -4.81 13.49
N LEU A 146 5.28 -5.16 14.32
CA LEU A 146 6.66 -5.37 13.89
C LEU A 146 6.80 -6.57 12.96
N ASP A 147 6.09 -7.65 13.25
CA ASP A 147 6.21 -8.92 12.53
C ASP A 147 5.62 -8.81 11.12
N ARG A 148 4.54 -8.04 10.97
CA ARG A 148 3.88 -7.81 9.68
C ARG A 148 4.35 -6.54 8.97
N MET A 149 5.27 -5.80 9.58
CA MET A 149 5.75 -4.50 9.11
C MET A 149 4.60 -3.51 8.81
N LYS A 150 3.64 -3.40 9.74
CA LYS A 150 2.45 -2.54 9.57
C LYS A 150 2.41 -1.46 10.63
N LEU A 151 2.26 -0.23 10.19
CA LEU A 151 1.81 0.88 11.03
C LEU A 151 0.31 1.05 10.82
N LEU A 152 -0.46 1.10 11.90
CA LEU A 152 -1.85 1.50 11.91
C LEU A 152 -2.01 2.82 12.66
N VAL A 153 -2.75 3.75 12.09
CA VAL A 153 -3.09 5.04 12.71
C VAL A 153 -4.59 5.28 12.52
N ASP A 154 -5.33 5.52 13.60
CA ASP A 154 -6.79 5.52 13.65
C ASP A 154 -7.40 4.29 12.96
N ASN A 155 -6.84 3.11 13.23
CA ASN A 155 -7.20 1.85 12.60
C ASN A 155 -6.98 1.81 11.06
N GLN A 156 -6.24 2.77 10.49
CA GLN A 156 -5.85 2.79 9.07
C GLN A 156 -4.41 2.35 8.89
N VAL A 157 -4.17 1.40 7.98
CA VAL A 157 -2.80 0.97 7.66
C VAL A 157 -2.08 2.07 6.88
N ILE A 158 -0.98 2.56 7.46
CA ILE A 158 -0.12 3.58 6.88
C ILE A 158 1.05 2.88 6.18
N SER A 159 1.15 3.08 4.87
CA SER A 159 2.24 2.53 4.06
C SER A 159 3.56 3.27 4.33
N LEU A 160 4.60 2.50 4.66
CA LEU A 160 5.95 2.99 4.90
C LEU A 160 6.91 2.39 3.85
N SER A 161 7.82 3.20 3.32
CA SER A 161 8.98 2.69 2.58
C SER A 161 9.89 1.89 3.52
N VAL A 162 10.77 1.06 2.96
CA VAL A 162 11.73 0.26 3.74
C VAL A 162 12.53 1.14 4.72
N LYS A 163 13.01 2.31 4.27
CA LYS A 163 13.79 3.23 5.11
C LYS A 163 12.94 3.90 6.19
N GLU A 164 11.68 4.25 5.89
CA GLU A 164 10.74 4.78 6.90
C GLU A 164 10.34 3.71 7.92
N TRP A 165 10.19 2.47 7.49
CA TRP A 165 9.94 1.33 8.37
C TRP A 165 11.14 1.09 9.29
N LEU A 166 12.35 0.97 8.74
CA LEU A 166 13.58 0.80 9.53
C LEU A 166 13.74 1.95 10.54
N PHE A 167 13.42 3.18 10.14
CA PHE A 167 13.44 4.32 11.04
C PHE A 167 12.40 4.16 12.16
N LEU A 168 11.14 3.85 11.84
CA LEU A 168 10.07 3.64 12.82
C LEU A 168 10.38 2.49 13.78
N GLU A 169 10.78 1.33 13.25
CA GLU A 169 11.15 0.15 14.01
C GLU A 169 12.30 0.45 14.98
N THR A 170 13.32 1.18 14.52
CA THR A 170 14.46 1.59 15.36
C THR A 170 14.00 2.41 16.55
N LEU A 171 13.06 3.36 16.34
CA LEU A 171 12.49 4.15 17.43
C LEU A 171 11.55 3.32 18.31
N TYR A 172 10.73 2.45 17.74
CA TYR A 172 9.72 1.67 18.46
C TYR A 172 10.34 0.63 19.40
N ARG A 173 11.42 -0.05 18.97
CA ARG A 173 12.18 -0.98 19.81
C ARG A 173 12.81 -0.31 21.03
N ARG A 174 13.01 1.01 20.98
CA ARG A 174 13.57 1.84 22.06
C ARG A 174 12.59 2.94 22.51
N ARG A 175 11.27 2.73 22.34
CA ARG A 175 10.24 3.72 22.68
C ARG A 175 10.39 4.23 24.11
N GLY A 176 10.08 5.51 24.32
CA GLY A 176 10.31 6.21 25.60
C GLY A 176 11.78 6.57 25.88
N LYS A 177 12.73 6.20 25.02
CA LYS A 177 14.16 6.59 25.13
C LYS A 177 14.61 7.34 23.89
N VAL A 178 15.58 8.24 24.07
CA VAL A 178 16.22 8.93 22.94
C VAL A 178 17.11 7.95 22.19
N VAL A 179 16.84 7.75 20.91
CA VAL A 179 17.71 7.02 19.99
C VAL A 179 18.65 8.01 19.33
N SER A 180 19.95 7.76 19.44
CA SER A 180 20.97 8.68 18.91
C SER A 180 20.92 8.78 17.39
N TYR A 181 21.34 9.92 16.85
CA TYR A 181 21.48 10.07 15.39
C TYR A 181 22.39 9.00 14.78
N GLU A 182 23.48 8.63 15.45
CA GLU A 182 24.39 7.60 14.97
C GLU A 182 23.74 6.21 14.90
N ASP A 183 22.96 5.83 15.92
CA ASP A 183 22.23 4.56 15.90
C ASP A 183 21.15 4.53 14.80
N ILE A 184 20.45 5.65 14.61
CA ILE A 184 19.47 5.79 13.52
C ILE A 184 20.15 5.66 12.16
N LYS A 185 21.29 6.33 11.94
CA LYS A 185 22.03 6.26 10.67
C LYS A 185 22.46 4.83 10.36
N ARG A 186 23.03 4.12 11.35
CA ARG A 186 23.48 2.72 11.18
C ARG A 186 22.33 1.78 10.83
N ALA A 187 21.16 1.95 11.45
CA ALA A 187 20.01 1.08 11.22
C ALA A 187 19.30 1.38 9.89
N VAL A 188 19.16 2.66 9.53
CA VAL A 188 18.40 3.06 8.35
C VAL A 188 19.27 3.01 7.09
N TRP A 189 20.56 3.33 7.15
CA TRP A 189 21.48 3.31 6.01
C TRP A 189 22.76 2.49 6.30
N PRO A 190 22.63 1.18 6.61
CA PRO A 190 23.80 0.33 6.89
C PRO A 190 24.79 0.29 5.71
N GLU A 191 24.29 0.39 4.47
CA GLU A 191 25.10 0.40 3.25
C GLU A 191 26.04 1.60 3.14
N ARG A 192 25.71 2.73 3.81
CA ARG A 192 26.52 3.95 3.78
C ARG A 192 27.54 4.01 4.94
N TYR A 193 27.52 3.02 5.82
CA TYR A 193 28.43 2.94 6.97
C TYR A 193 29.66 2.07 6.69
N MET A 194 29.57 1.16 5.72
CA MET A 194 30.61 0.15 5.44
C MET A 194 31.60 0.56 4.34
N VAL A 195 31.33 1.65 3.61
CA VAL A 195 32.10 2.05 2.44
C VAL A 195 32.98 3.26 2.77
N HIS A 196 34.21 2.94 3.20
CA HIS A 196 35.41 3.80 3.19
C HIS A 196 35.56 4.89 4.26
N ASN A 197 36.72 4.86 4.91
CA ASN A 197 37.43 5.95 5.60
C ASN A 197 36.65 7.27 5.79
N ASN A 198 35.97 7.34 6.93
CA ASN A 198 35.94 8.51 7.80
C ASN A 198 35.19 9.79 7.35
N PHE A 199 34.08 9.68 6.62
CA PHE A 199 33.00 10.69 6.69
C PHE A 199 31.63 10.03 6.50
N SER A 200 30.76 10.11 7.52
CA SER A 200 29.36 9.71 7.37
C SER A 200 28.69 10.64 6.35
N VAL A 201 28.42 10.16 5.12
CA VAL A 201 27.72 10.93 4.07
C VAL A 201 26.28 11.26 4.50
N VAL A 202 25.73 10.50 5.46
CA VAL A 202 24.41 10.77 6.04
C VAL A 202 24.51 11.87 7.09
N GLY A 203 24.14 13.09 6.70
CA GLY A 203 24.01 14.23 7.59
C GLY A 203 22.80 14.12 8.52
N PHE A 204 22.79 14.90 9.60
CA PHE A 204 21.64 15.01 10.52
C PHE A 204 20.35 15.47 9.80
N GLU A 205 20.49 16.14 8.65
CA GLU A 205 19.40 16.62 7.80
C GLU A 205 18.60 15.48 7.16
N GLU A 206 19.24 14.40 6.70
CA GLU A 206 18.54 13.23 6.16
C GLU A 206 17.69 12.55 7.22
N VAL A 207 18.20 12.47 8.46
CA VAL A 207 17.46 11.96 9.62
C VAL A 207 16.26 12.85 9.94
N ASN A 208 16.44 14.17 9.91
CA ASN A 208 15.36 15.14 10.15
C ASN A 208 14.29 15.09 9.05
N MET A 209 14.66 14.92 7.78
CA MET A 209 13.72 14.72 6.68
C MET A 209 12.93 13.42 6.84
N MET A 210 13.57 12.34 7.29
CA MET A 210 12.89 11.07 7.58
C MET A 210 11.88 11.23 8.72
N SER A 211 12.30 11.89 9.82
CA SER A 211 11.42 12.23 10.94
C SER A 211 10.22 13.06 10.48
N TYR A 212 10.44 14.08 9.63
CA TYR A 212 9.38 14.91 9.08
C TYR A 212 8.39 14.12 8.21
N ARG A 213 8.87 13.28 7.29
CA ARG A 213 8.03 12.44 6.42
C ARG A 213 7.20 11.47 7.24
N LEU A 214 7.82 10.80 8.21
CA LEU A 214 7.14 9.86 9.07
C LEU A 214 6.09 10.57 9.94
N ARG A 215 6.38 11.74 10.51
CA ARG A 215 5.38 12.56 11.23
C ARG A 215 4.15 12.89 10.39
N LYS A 216 4.33 13.25 9.11
CA LYS A 216 3.20 13.49 8.20
C LYS A 216 2.31 12.26 8.06
N LYS A 217 2.92 11.07 8.02
CA LYS A 217 2.21 9.79 7.93
C LYS A 217 1.46 9.41 9.21
N PHE A 218 1.93 9.88 10.37
CA PHE A 218 1.19 9.81 11.64
C PHE A 218 0.05 10.83 11.76
N GLY A 219 -0.06 11.79 10.83
CA GLY A 219 -1.16 12.76 10.80
C GLY A 219 -1.28 13.56 12.10
N LYS A 220 -2.46 13.49 12.74
CA LYS A 220 -2.74 14.20 14.00
C LYS A 220 -1.86 13.72 15.17
N TYR A 221 -1.28 12.52 15.08
CA TYR A 221 -0.33 11.97 16.05
C TYR A 221 1.12 12.33 15.73
N SER A 222 1.39 13.26 14.81
CA SER A 222 2.75 13.71 14.47
C SER A 222 3.64 14.09 15.67
N LYS A 223 3.06 14.44 16.82
CA LYS A 223 3.79 14.80 18.05
C LYS A 223 4.42 13.61 18.79
N ILE A 224 4.03 12.37 18.48
CA ILE A 224 4.60 11.17 19.13
C ILE A 224 6.07 10.97 18.77
N ILE A 225 6.50 11.43 17.59
CA ILE A 225 7.92 11.44 17.21
C ILE A 225 8.49 12.80 17.58
N LYS A 226 9.41 12.86 18.53
CA LYS A 226 10.08 14.12 18.93
C LYS A 226 11.56 14.08 18.53
N THR A 227 12.07 15.22 18.09
CA THR A 227 13.49 15.40 17.77
C THR A 227 14.15 16.12 18.92
N ILE A 228 15.16 15.51 19.53
CA ILE A 228 15.99 16.14 20.57
C ILE A 228 17.23 16.69 19.88
N ARG A 229 17.30 18.03 19.77
CA ARG A 229 18.36 18.72 19.04
C ARG A 229 19.74 18.27 19.53
N GLY A 230 20.63 17.94 18.59
CA GLY A 230 21.98 17.44 18.88
C GLY A 230 22.08 16.00 19.39
N HIS A 231 20.96 15.35 19.73
CA HIS A 231 20.99 14.02 20.35
C HIS A 231 20.35 12.94 19.47
N GLY A 232 19.13 13.16 18.97
CA GLY A 232 18.46 12.19 18.09
C GLY A 232 16.94 12.30 18.10
N CYS A 233 16.26 11.15 18.05
CA CYS A 233 14.79 11.09 18.02
C CYS A 233 14.23 10.15 19.10
N ILE A 234 13.02 10.43 19.56
CA ILE A 234 12.26 9.60 20.50
C ILE A 234 10.87 9.34 19.93
N LEU A 235 10.36 8.13 20.13
CA LEU A 235 8.96 7.77 19.90
C LEU A 235 8.29 7.63 21.27
N ASP A 236 7.26 8.43 21.50
CA ASP A 236 6.50 8.57 22.74
C ASP A 236 5.10 7.97 22.51
N LEU A 237 5.03 6.65 22.66
CA LEU A 237 3.87 5.76 22.55
C LEU A 237 3.76 4.92 23.81
#